data_AF-A0A2N3D4R0-F1
#
_entry.id   AF-A0A2N3D4R0-F1
#
_cell.length_a   1.000
_cell.length_b   1.000
_cell.length_c   1.000
_cell.angle_alpha   90.00
_cell.angle_beta   90.00
_cell.angle_gamma   90.00
#
_symmetry.space_group_name_H-M   'P 1'
#
loop_
_entity.id
_entity.type
_entity.pdbx_description
1 polymer ?
#
loop_
_entity_poly.entity_id
_entity_poly.type
_entity_poly.pdbx_seq_one_letter_code
_entity_poly.pdbx_strand_id
1 'polypeptide(L)' 'IAGGPMRAVFESLGVADVVTKSVGSSNPYNMIRATFDALTEQTSPKSVAQRRGKKVADLLGRGGSSAAEAEADAAAIVE' A
#
# COMPACT_ATOMS: atom_id res chain seq x y z
N ILE A 1 -9.65 11.23 -1.11
CA ILE A 1 -11.01 11.20 -1.70
C ILE A 1 -11.47 9.75 -1.86
N ALA A 2 -12.46 9.34 -1.06
CA ALA A 2 -13.07 8.01 -1.16
C ALA A 2 -14.60 8.15 -1.07
N GLY A 3 -15.34 7.20 -1.66
CA GLY A 3 -16.79 7.11 -1.50
C GLY A 3 -17.18 6.73 -0.07
N GLY A 4 -18.37 7.12 0.40
CA GLY A 4 -18.78 7.01 1.81
C GLY A 4 -18.46 5.67 2.50
N PRO A 5 -18.87 4.51 1.93
CA PRO A 5 -18.59 3.21 2.54
C PRO A 5 -17.10 2.86 2.63
N MET A 6 -16.31 3.25 1.63
CA MET A 6 -14.86 3.02 1.62
C MET A 6 -14.13 3.98 2.56
N ARG A 7 -14.61 5.23 2.66
CA ARG A 7 -14.05 6.26 3.55
C ARG A 7 -14.05 5.80 5.01
N ALA A 8 -15.14 5.20 5.48
CA ALA A 8 -15.20 4.67 6.84
C ALA A 8 -14.11 3.61 7.12
N VAL A 9 -13.81 2.77 6.13
CA VAL A 9 -12.72 1.78 6.23
C VAL A 9 -11.36 2.48 6.31
N PHE A 10 -11.08 3.41 5.39
CA PHE A 10 -9.80 4.13 5.36
C PHE A 10 -9.56 4.99 6.62
N GLU A 11 -10.58 5.69 7.11
CA GLU A 11 -10.49 6.47 8.34
C GLU A 11 -10.22 5.59 9.56
N SER A 12 -10.86 4.41 9.63
CA SER A 12 -10.61 3.43 10.71
C SER A 12 -9.20 2.86 10.68
N LEU A 13 -8.60 2.74 9.49
CA LEU A 13 -7.21 2.31 9.30
C LEU A 13 -6.19 3.44 9.46
N GLY A 14 -6.63 4.68 9.66
CA GLY A 14 -5.74 5.84 9.78
C GLY A 14 -5.15 6.33 8.45
N VAL A 15 -5.75 5.97 7.32
CA VAL A 15 -5.30 6.39 5.98
C VAL A 15 -5.90 7.75 5.64
N ALA A 16 -5.13 8.82 5.83
CA ALA A 16 -5.56 10.19 5.54
C ALA A 16 -5.54 10.51 4.04
N ASP A 17 -4.47 10.10 3.35
CA ASP A 17 -4.21 10.47 1.97
C ASP A 17 -4.39 9.28 1.02
N VAL A 18 -5.56 9.22 0.40
CA VAL A 18 -5.90 8.18 -0.57
C VAL A 18 -6.86 8.72 -1.62
N VAL A 19 -6.74 8.28 -2.87
CA VAL A 19 -7.73 8.56 -3.93
C VAL A 19 -8.27 7.24 -4.45
N THR A 20 -9.58 7.05 -4.36
CA THR A 20 -10.24 5.82 -4.83
C THR A 20 -11.46 6.12 -5.67
N LYS A 21 -11.81 5.15 -6.53
CA LYS A 21 -13.04 5.15 -7.31
C LYS A 21 -13.62 3.74 -7.31
N SER A 22 -14.89 3.62 -6.95
CA SER A 22 -15.63 2.37 -7.20
C SER A 22 -15.95 2.24 -8.68
N VAL A 23 -15.56 1.12 -9.28
CA VAL A 23 -15.84 0.72 -10.66
C VAL A 23 -16.72 -0.53 -10.61
N GLY A 24 -17.87 -0.50 -11.30
CA GLY A 24 -18.86 -1.57 -11.27
C GLY A 24 -20.02 -1.26 -10.32
N SER A 25 -20.18 -2.06 -9.25
CA SER A 25 -21.35 -1.98 -8.36
C SER A 25 -21.28 -0.81 -7.37
N SER A 26 -22.42 -0.13 -7.17
CA SER A 26 -22.62 0.90 -6.15
C SER A 26 -23.16 0.36 -4.83
N ASN A 27 -23.35 -0.96 -4.70
CA ASN A 27 -23.82 -1.58 -3.46
C ASN A 27 -22.75 -1.42 -2.34
N PRO A 28 -23.08 -0.79 -1.18
CA PRO A 28 -22.14 -0.59 -0.08
C PRO A 28 -21.42 -1.86 0.40
N TYR A 29 -22.13 -2.99 0.49
CA TYR A 29 -21.53 -4.26 0.94
C TYR A 29 -20.43 -4.74 0.00
N ASN A 30 -20.67 -4.64 -1.31
CA ASN A 30 -19.69 -5.06 -2.31
C ASN A 30 -18.50 -4.10 -2.36
N MET A 31 -18.73 -2.80 -2.19
CA MET A 31 -17.64 -1.82 -2.14
C MET A 31 -16.71 -2.06 -0.95
N ILE A 32 -17.26 -2.37 0.22
CA ILE A 32 -16.46 -2.68 1.41
C ILE A 32 -15.64 -3.96 1.18
N ARG A 33 -16.26 -5.03 0.68
CA ARG A 33 -15.55 -6.28 0.35
C ARG A 33 -14.42 -6.05 -0.66
N ALA A 34 -14.72 -5.36 -1.76
CA ALA A 34 -13.71 -5.02 -2.76
C ALA A 34 -12.58 -4.15 -2.20
N THR A 35 -12.87 -3.29 -1.22
CA THR A 35 -11.83 -2.49 -0.54
C THR A 35 -10.88 -3.39 0.27
N PHE A 36 -11.41 -4.37 1.01
CA PHE A 36 -10.57 -5.32 1.75
C PHE A 36 -9.76 -6.23 0.82
N ASP A 37 -10.36 -6.69 -0.28
CA ASP A 37 -9.66 -7.49 -1.28
C ASP A 37 -8.48 -6.69 -1.88
N ALA A 38 -8.73 -5.43 -2.29
CA ALA A 38 -7.71 -4.55 -2.84
C ALA A 38 -6.57 -4.21 -1.86
N LEU A 39 -6.88 -4.12 -0.56
CA LEU A 39 -5.87 -3.93 0.49
C LEU A 39 -5.01 -5.18 0.69
N THR A 40 -5.61 -6.37 0.59
CA THR A 40 -4.91 -7.65 0.75
C THR A 40 -3.96 -7.93 -0.41
N GLU A 41 -4.27 -7.43 -1.61
CA GLU A 41 -3.41 -7.53 -2.80
C GLU A 41 -2.20 -6.58 -2.77
N GLN A 42 -2.18 -5.59 -1.87
CA GLN A 42 -1.05 -4.67 -1.78
C GLN A 42 0.23 -5.41 -1.39
N THR A 43 1.32 -5.10 -2.10
CA THR A 43 2.61 -5.74 -1.89
C THR A 43 3.63 -4.69 -1.47
N SER A 44 4.38 -4.95 -0.39
CA SER A 44 5.41 -4.04 0.10
C SER A 44 6.61 -3.99 -0.86
N PRO A 45 7.24 -2.82 -1.09
CA PRO A 45 8.45 -2.70 -1.91
C PRO A 45 9.58 -3.64 -1.43
N LYS A 46 9.70 -3.83 -0.11
CA LYS A 46 10.66 -4.76 0.51
C LYS A 46 10.47 -6.20 0.03
N SER A 47 9.24 -6.71 0.06
CA SER A 47 8.96 -8.08 -0.39
C SER A 47 9.22 -8.25 -1.90
N VAL A 48 8.98 -7.21 -2.71
CA VAL A 48 9.30 -7.22 -4.14
C VAL A 48 10.82 -7.21 -4.38
N ALA A 49 11.58 -6.40 -3.63
CA ALA A 49 13.03 -6.35 -3.68
C ALA A 49 13.67 -7.71 -3.39
N GLN A 50 13.23 -8.35 -2.31
CA GLN A 50 13.70 -9.68 -1.93
C GLN A 50 13.41 -10.73 -3.02
N ARG A 51 12.17 -10.76 -3.54
CA ARG A 51 11.79 -11.69 -4.62
C ARG A 51 12.57 -11.46 -5.91
N ARG A 52 12.97 -10.21 -6.19
CA ARG A 52 13.70 -9.82 -7.41
C ARG A 52 15.22 -9.76 -7.25
N GLY A 53 15.76 -9.99 -6.04
CA GLY A 53 17.19 -9.89 -5.76
C GLY A 53 17.77 -8.49 -5.97
N LYS A 54 16.98 -7.44 -5.74
CA LYS A 54 17.38 -6.02 -5.91
C LYS A 54 17.32 -5.28 -4.59
N LYS A 55 18.03 -4.16 -4.47
CA LYS A 55 17.86 -3.28 -3.31
C LYS A 55 16.53 -2.55 -3.40
N VAL A 56 15.95 -2.22 -2.25
CA VAL A 56 14.70 -1.45 -2.15
C VAL A 56 14.86 -0.09 -2.84
N ALA A 57 16.02 0.55 -2.69
CA ALA A 57 16.39 1.81 -3.36
C ALA A 57 16.43 1.72 -4.89
N ASP A 58 16.70 0.53 -5.46
CA ASP A 58 16.70 0.36 -6.93
C ASP A 58 15.27 0.19 -7.48
N LEU A 59 14.30 -0.14 -6.61
CA LEU A 59 12.88 -0.28 -6.98
C LEU A 59 12.10 1.03 -6.81
N LEU A 60 12.44 1.82 -5.81
CA LEU A 60 11.82 3.11 -5.57
C LEU A 60 12.65 4.14 -6.33
N GLY A 61 12.11 4.63 -7.46
CA GLY A 61 12.74 5.69 -8.24
C GLY A 61 12.87 7.01 -7.44
N ARG A 62 13.12 8.11 -8.16
CA ARG A 62 13.50 9.45 -7.65
C ARG A 62 12.54 10.15 -6.65
N GLY A 63 11.55 9.46 -6.09
CA GLY A 63 10.54 10.00 -5.17
C GLY A 63 10.06 9.07 -4.05
N GLY A 64 10.80 8.03 -3.60
CA GLY A 64 10.35 7.21 -2.48
C GLY A 64 11.44 6.46 -1.70
N SER A 65 11.33 6.49 -0.36
CA SER A 65 12.33 6.17 0.68
C SER A 65 13.56 7.08 0.65
N SER A 66 13.76 7.83 1.72
CA SER A 66 15.06 8.45 1.98
C SER A 66 16.13 7.34 2.03
N ALA A 67 17.36 7.63 1.62
CA ALA A 67 18.45 6.66 1.68
C ALA A 67 18.59 6.03 3.09
N ALA A 68 18.23 6.78 4.13
CA ALA A 68 18.20 6.33 5.52
C ALA A 68 17.15 5.25 5.82
N GLU A 69 15.95 5.32 5.22
CA GLU A 69 14.91 4.28 5.39
C GLU A 69 15.29 3.01 4.62
N ALA A 70 15.91 3.16 3.45
CA ALA A 70 16.41 2.03 2.66
C ALA A 70 17.59 1.31 3.34
N GLU A 71 18.46 2.05 4.05
CA GLU A 71 19.56 1.48 4.85
C GLU A 71 19.06 0.85 6.16
N ALA A 72 18.08 1.45 6.84
CA ALA A 72 17.47 0.86 8.04
C ALA A 72 16.74 -0.46 7.74
N ASP A 73 16.02 -0.52 6.60
CA ASP A 73 15.36 -1.75 6.16
C ASP A 73 16.34 -2.84 5.73
N ALA A 74 17.52 -2.48 5.24
CA ALA A 74 18.59 -3.41 4.90
C ALA A 74 19.27 -3.99 6.15
N ALA A 75 19.45 -3.19 7.20
CA ALA A 75 20.04 -3.62 8.47
C ALA A 75 19.14 -4.63 9.22
N ALA A 76 17.82 -4.46 9.18
CA ALA A 76 16.85 -5.36 9.81
C ALA A 76 16.67 -6.73 9.11
N ILE A 77 17.39 -7.00 8.02
CA ILE A 77 17.38 -8.29 7.30
C ILE A 77 18.62 -9.14 7.64
N VAL A 78 19.63 -8.53 8.28
CA VAL A 78 20.92 -9.18 8.62
C VAL A 78 20.93 -9.69 10.08
N GLU A 79 19.92 -9.36 10.88
CA GLU A 79 19.61 -9.99 12.19
C GLU A 79 18.49 -11.03 12.02
#